data_AF-A0AAV8FFI2-F1
#
_entry.id   AF-A0AAV8FFI2-F1
#
_cell.length_a   1.000
_cell.length_b   1.000
_cell.length_c   1.000
_cell.angle_alpha   90.00
_cell.angle_beta   90.00
_cell.angle_gamma   90.00
#
_symmetry.space_group_name_H-M   'P 1'
#
loop_
_entity.id
_entity.type
_entity.pdbx_description
1 polymer ?
#
loop_
_entity_poly.entity_id
_entity_poly.type
_entity_poly.pdbx_seq_one_letter_code
_entity_poly.pdbx_strand_id
1 'polypeptide(L)'
;MKEAQKTHKSSGSAHNTTRVPIYKPFTTPISLSLKSLCAAANSNRERRARAKREREREERSKMADSKAVTLRTRKFMTNRLLSRRQFVIDVLHPGRANVSKSELKEKLASLYEVKDANCIFVFKFRTHFGGGKSTGFGLIYDNLDAAKKYEPKYRLIRNGLATKVEKSRKQMKERKNRAKKIRGVKKTKAGDAAKKK
;
A
#
# COMPACT_ATOMS: atom_id res chain seq x y z
N MET A 1 23.71 43.29 14.02
CA MET A 1 25.04 43.84 14.29
C MET A 1 25.44 43.49 15.71
N LYS A 2 26.65 42.93 15.83
CA LYS A 2 27.55 42.93 17.01
C LYS A 2 27.07 42.18 18.25
N GLU A 3 27.70 41.03 18.57
CA GLU A 3 28.99 40.93 19.30
C GLU A 3 28.88 41.42 20.74
N ALA A 4 29.62 40.96 21.72
CA ALA A 4 30.47 39.78 21.93
C ALA A 4 30.96 39.94 23.38
N GLN A 5 31.22 38.79 24.00
CA GLN A 5 32.32 38.50 24.91
C GLN A 5 33.13 39.67 25.52
N LYS A 6 33.25 39.65 26.85
CA LYS A 6 34.35 40.22 27.66
C LYS A 6 34.17 39.66 29.09
N THR A 7 35.13 39.21 29.90
CA THR A 7 36.60 39.19 29.87
C THR A 7 37.11 38.36 31.06
N HIS A 8 38.18 37.59 30.83
CA HIS A 8 39.45 37.50 31.57
C HIS A 8 39.61 37.54 33.11
N LYS A 9 40.59 36.69 33.52
CA LYS A 9 41.56 36.73 34.64
C LYS A 9 40.97 36.28 36.00
N SER A 10 41.66 35.47 36.80
CA SER A 10 43.04 35.64 37.32
C SER A 10 43.53 34.32 37.99
N SER A 11 44.79 33.91 37.74
CA SER A 11 45.93 33.94 38.68
C SER A 11 45.94 32.88 39.81
N GLY A 12 47.07 32.18 39.96
CA GLY A 12 47.47 31.64 41.27
C GLY A 12 48.16 30.28 41.22
N SER A 13 49.49 30.29 41.17
CA SER A 13 50.35 29.16 41.52
C SER A 13 50.49 29.07 43.05
N ALA A 14 50.46 27.87 43.61
CA ALA A 14 51.08 27.57 44.90
C ALA A 14 51.47 26.08 44.98
N HIS A 15 52.72 25.84 45.35
CA HIS A 15 53.34 24.54 45.50
C HIS A 15 53.00 23.87 46.84
N ASN A 16 52.83 22.55 46.76
CA ASN A 16 53.34 21.48 47.63
C ASN A 16 53.14 21.56 49.16
N THR A 17 52.35 20.62 49.70
CA THR A 17 52.70 19.91 50.95
C THR A 17 52.15 18.48 50.94
N THR A 18 53.04 17.54 51.26
CA THR A 18 52.86 16.11 51.49
C THR A 18 51.77 15.75 52.51
N ARG A 19 50.91 14.78 52.15
CA ARG A 19 50.27 13.83 53.08
C ARG A 19 49.77 12.60 52.31
N VAL A 20 50.51 11.50 52.37
CA VAL A 20 49.91 10.14 52.42
C VAL A 20 49.26 9.99 53.81
N PRO A 21 48.22 9.17 54.06
CA PRO A 21 47.88 7.92 53.35
C PRO A 21 46.35 7.63 53.26
N ILE A 22 46.03 6.37 52.91
CA ILE A 22 44.83 5.59 53.30
C ILE A 22 43.74 5.43 52.22
N TYR A 23 43.91 4.32 51.50
CA TYR A 23 42.96 3.41 50.90
C TYR A 23 41.46 3.58 51.26
N LYS A 24 40.64 3.95 50.26
CA LYS A 24 39.29 3.41 50.05
C LYS A 24 39.06 3.24 48.53
N PRO A 25 38.83 2.03 48.01
CA PRO A 25 38.55 1.85 46.60
C PRO A 25 37.11 2.28 46.32
N PHE A 26 36.94 3.43 45.66
CA PHE A 26 35.71 3.68 44.90
C PHE A 26 35.75 2.77 43.68
N THR A 27 35.03 1.66 43.75
CA THR A 27 34.82 0.76 42.63
C THR A 27 33.97 1.47 41.58
N THR A 28 34.59 2.10 40.59
CA THR A 28 33.93 2.38 39.32
C THR A 28 33.82 1.07 38.55
N PRO A 29 32.64 0.61 38.12
CA PRO A 29 32.56 -0.55 37.23
C PRO A 29 32.99 -0.13 35.83
N ILE A 30 34.29 -0.17 35.55
CA ILE A 30 34.81 -0.27 34.19
C ILE A 30 34.68 -1.75 33.79
N SER A 31 33.45 -2.24 33.66
CA SER A 31 33.20 -3.62 33.23
C SER A 31 31.84 -3.80 32.58
N LEU A 32 31.35 -2.77 31.88
CA LEU A 32 30.31 -2.94 30.88
C LEU A 32 30.85 -2.34 29.60
N SER A 33 31.16 -3.16 28.59
CA SER A 33 30.83 -2.81 27.19
C SER A 33 31.38 -3.78 26.13
N LEU A 34 32.48 -4.53 26.35
CA LEU A 34 33.02 -5.37 25.25
C LEU A 34 32.13 -6.60 24.92
N LYS A 35 31.45 -7.19 25.91
CA LYS A 35 30.48 -8.28 25.67
C LYS A 35 29.16 -7.77 25.06
N SER A 36 28.71 -6.54 25.37
CA SER A 36 27.48 -5.96 24.81
C SER A 36 27.69 -5.37 23.41
N LEU A 37 28.85 -4.78 23.11
CA LEU A 37 29.23 -4.34 21.76
C LEU A 37 29.44 -5.52 20.81
N CYS A 38 30.07 -6.61 21.26
CA CYS A 38 30.24 -7.82 20.45
C CYS A 38 28.89 -8.52 20.18
N ALA A 39 27.98 -8.56 21.17
CA ALA A 39 26.61 -9.06 20.98
C ALA A 39 25.77 -8.15 20.05
N ALA A 40 25.92 -6.83 20.13
CA ALA A 40 25.27 -5.87 19.23
C ALA A 40 25.82 -5.97 17.79
N ALA A 41 27.11 -6.19 17.62
CA ALA A 41 27.73 -6.42 16.31
C ALA A 41 27.30 -7.76 15.69
N ASN A 42 27.24 -8.83 16.49
CA ASN A 42 26.77 -10.15 16.05
C ASN A 42 25.28 -10.12 15.68
N SER A 43 24.42 -9.45 16.46
CA SER A 43 23.00 -9.29 16.14
C SER A 43 22.74 -8.42 14.90
N ASN A 44 23.54 -7.37 14.66
CA ASN A 44 23.47 -6.57 13.43
C ASN A 44 23.94 -7.35 12.20
N ARG A 45 24.94 -8.24 12.34
CA ARG A 45 25.41 -9.13 11.27
C ARG A 45 24.37 -10.18 10.90
N GLU A 46 23.68 -10.75 11.88
CA GLU A 46 22.57 -11.67 11.67
C GLU A 46 21.36 -11.00 11.01
N ARG A 47 21.01 -9.77 11.41
CA ARG A 47 19.94 -8.98 10.75
C ARG A 47 20.26 -8.70 9.29
N ARG A 48 21.51 -8.32 8.97
CA ARG A 48 21.96 -8.12 7.58
C ARG A 48 21.94 -9.41 6.77
N ALA A 49 22.33 -10.54 7.36
CA ALA A 49 22.28 -11.85 6.72
C ALA A 49 20.83 -12.33 6.47
N ARG A 50 19.91 -12.11 7.41
CA ARG A 50 18.47 -12.37 7.22
C ARG A 50 17.88 -11.50 6.12
N ALA A 51 18.17 -10.19 6.11
CA ALA A 51 17.71 -9.29 5.06
C ALA A 51 18.24 -9.66 3.66
N LYS A 52 19.50 -10.14 3.56
CA LYS A 52 20.07 -10.64 2.30
C LYS A 52 19.36 -11.91 1.83
N ARG A 53 19.10 -12.87 2.73
CA ARG A 53 18.36 -14.09 2.42
C ARG A 53 16.90 -13.83 2.05
N GLU A 54 16.25 -12.85 2.68
CA GLU A 54 14.90 -12.41 2.34
C GLU A 54 14.86 -11.79 0.93
N ARG A 55 15.82 -10.92 0.59
CA ARG A 55 15.96 -10.38 -0.78
C ARG A 55 16.22 -11.48 -1.80
N GLU A 56 17.14 -12.40 -1.54
CA GLU A 56 17.43 -13.53 -2.43
C GLU A 56 16.23 -14.48 -2.58
N ARG A 57 15.44 -14.69 -1.52
CA ARG A 57 14.20 -15.47 -1.58
C ARG A 57 13.13 -14.75 -2.41
N GLU A 58 13.03 -13.43 -2.27
CA GLU A 58 12.13 -12.59 -3.05
C GLU A 58 12.53 -12.58 -4.54
N GLU A 59 13.83 -12.50 -4.85
CA GLU A 59 14.37 -12.61 -6.21
C GLU A 59 14.14 -14.01 -6.81
N ARG A 60 14.37 -15.09 -6.05
CA ARG A 60 14.07 -16.46 -6.49
C ARG A 60 12.57 -16.68 -6.72
N SER A 61 11.72 -16.10 -5.88
CA SER A 61 10.26 -16.08 -6.09
C SER A 61 9.89 -15.36 -7.39
N LYS A 62 10.48 -14.20 -7.66
CA LYS A 62 10.27 -13.44 -8.91
C LYS A 62 10.71 -14.24 -10.14
N MET A 63 11.82 -14.99 -10.06
CA MET A 63 12.27 -15.85 -11.16
C MET A 63 11.40 -17.10 -11.38
N ALA A 64 10.88 -17.72 -10.32
CA ALA A 64 9.95 -18.85 -10.45
C ALA A 64 8.59 -18.46 -11.08
N ASP A 65 8.16 -17.21 -10.86
CA ASP A 65 6.98 -16.63 -11.51
C ASP A 65 7.18 -16.27 -12.99
N SER A 66 8.41 -16.41 -13.51
CA SER A 66 8.75 -16.10 -14.90
C SER A 66 8.35 -17.20 -15.90
N LYS A 67 7.45 -18.13 -15.53
CA LYS A 67 6.77 -18.95 -16.54
C LYS A 67 5.90 -18.03 -17.40
N ALA A 68 6.14 -18.05 -18.71
CA ALA A 68 5.53 -17.13 -19.66
C ALA A 68 3.99 -17.23 -19.65
N VAL A 69 3.33 -16.25 -19.01
CA VAL A 69 1.88 -16.10 -19.10
C VAL A 69 1.54 -15.46 -20.44
N THR A 70 0.80 -16.21 -21.26
CA THR A 70 0.39 -15.80 -22.61
C THR A 70 -1.08 -15.36 -22.61
N LEU A 71 -1.39 -14.24 -23.26
CA LEU A 71 -2.75 -13.73 -23.40
C LEU A 71 -3.24 -13.97 -24.83
N ARG A 72 -4.47 -14.49 -24.94
CA ARG A 72 -5.19 -14.56 -26.21
C ARG A 72 -6.52 -13.84 -26.06
N THR A 73 -6.82 -12.96 -27.01
CA THR A 73 -8.10 -12.24 -27.04
C THR A 73 -9.03 -12.86 -28.06
N ARG A 74 -10.31 -13.03 -27.69
CA ARG A 74 -11.36 -13.56 -28.57
C ARG A 74 -12.56 -12.62 -28.56
N LYS A 75 -13.39 -12.70 -29.60
CA LYS A 75 -14.63 -11.90 -29.73
C LYS A 75 -14.36 -10.41 -29.50
N PHE A 76 -13.36 -9.89 -30.22
CA PHE A 76 -12.95 -8.50 -30.10
C PHE A 76 -13.95 -7.58 -30.80
N MET A 77 -14.45 -6.59 -30.08
CA MET A 77 -15.41 -5.62 -30.63
C MET A 77 -15.09 -4.21 -30.14
N THR A 78 -15.02 -3.27 -31.06
CA THR A 78 -14.93 -1.84 -30.79
C THR A 78 -16.33 -1.25 -30.63
N ASN A 79 -16.72 -0.86 -29.42
CA ASN A 79 -18.01 -0.22 -29.14
C ASN A 79 -17.82 1.30 -29.00
N ARG A 80 -18.20 2.05 -30.04
CA ARG A 80 -18.06 3.51 -30.06
C ARG A 80 -19.09 4.25 -29.21
N LEU A 81 -20.28 3.68 -29.01
CA LEU A 81 -21.35 4.27 -28.18
C LEU A 81 -20.92 4.43 -26.71
N LEU A 82 -20.08 3.51 -26.23
CA LEU A 82 -19.55 3.50 -24.87
C LEU A 82 -18.06 3.88 -24.80
N SER A 83 -17.48 4.33 -25.93
CA SER A 83 -16.07 4.71 -26.08
C SER A 83 -15.10 3.66 -25.49
N ARG A 84 -15.33 2.39 -25.83
CA ARG A 84 -14.54 1.28 -25.32
C ARG A 84 -14.37 0.13 -26.30
N ARG A 85 -13.30 -0.63 -26.12
CA ARG A 85 -13.02 -1.91 -26.76
C ARG A 85 -13.37 -3.02 -25.79
N GLN A 86 -14.14 -4.01 -26.23
CA GLN A 86 -14.59 -5.11 -25.38
C GLN A 86 -14.25 -6.46 -26.01
N PHE A 87 -13.76 -7.39 -25.18
CA PHE A 87 -13.31 -8.69 -25.64
C PHE A 87 -13.30 -9.72 -24.50
N VAL A 88 -13.20 -10.98 -24.89
CA VAL A 88 -12.95 -12.10 -23.98
C VAL A 88 -11.45 -12.36 -23.94
N ILE A 89 -10.90 -12.56 -22.74
CA ILE A 89 -9.50 -12.87 -22.52
C ILE A 89 -9.37 -14.33 -22.10
N ASP A 90 -8.56 -15.07 -22.83
CA ASP A 90 -8.05 -16.36 -22.44
C ASP A 90 -6.61 -16.18 -21.94
N VAL A 91 -6.38 -16.52 -20.68
CA VAL A 91 -5.06 -16.49 -20.03
C VAL A 91 -4.52 -17.91 -19.99
N LEU A 92 -3.35 -18.13 -20.58
CA LEU A 92 -2.61 -19.38 -20.52
C LEU A 92 -1.44 -19.21 -19.53
N HIS A 93 -1.41 -20.05 -18.50
CA HIS A 93 -0.45 -19.99 -17.40
C HIS A 93 0.00 -21.41 -16.97
N PRO A 94 0.68 -22.16 -17.86
CA PRO A 94 1.04 -23.56 -17.57
C PRO A 94 1.92 -23.67 -16.32
N GLY A 95 1.48 -24.49 -15.35
CA GLY A 95 2.23 -24.76 -14.13
C GLY A 95 2.48 -23.53 -13.25
N ARG A 96 1.66 -22.47 -13.39
CA ARG A 96 1.57 -21.32 -12.48
C ARG A 96 0.15 -21.27 -11.90
N ALA A 97 0.00 -20.64 -10.74
CA ALA A 97 -1.30 -20.36 -10.15
C ALA A 97 -2.07 -19.29 -10.95
N ASN A 98 -3.16 -18.79 -10.38
CA ASN A 98 -3.94 -17.72 -11.00
C ASN A 98 -3.11 -16.43 -11.16
N VAL A 99 -3.23 -15.81 -12.32
CA VAL A 99 -2.52 -14.56 -12.63
C VAL A 99 -3.22 -13.39 -11.96
N SER A 100 -2.45 -12.50 -11.35
CA SER A 100 -2.98 -11.29 -10.71
C SER A 100 -3.59 -10.34 -11.75
N LYS A 101 -4.59 -9.55 -11.35
CA LYS A 101 -5.25 -8.62 -12.28
C LYS A 101 -4.36 -7.43 -12.66
N SER A 102 -3.42 -7.05 -11.81
CA SER A 102 -2.43 -6.01 -12.09
C SER A 102 -1.52 -6.43 -13.24
N GLU A 103 -0.94 -7.64 -13.18
CA GLU A 103 -0.10 -8.19 -14.25
C GLU A 103 -0.85 -8.28 -15.58
N LEU A 104 -2.14 -8.66 -15.54
CA LEU A 104 -2.96 -8.72 -16.75
C LEU A 104 -3.22 -7.35 -17.34
N LYS A 105 -3.41 -6.32 -16.51
CA LYS A 105 -3.58 -4.93 -16.98
C LYS A 105 -2.31 -4.43 -17.64
N GLU A 106 -1.16 -4.66 -17.04
CA GLU A 106 0.14 -4.25 -17.58
C GLU A 106 0.39 -4.89 -18.94
N LYS A 107 0.17 -6.21 -19.06
CA LYS A 107 0.31 -6.91 -20.34
C LYS A 107 -0.66 -6.41 -21.41
N LEU A 108 -1.91 -6.14 -21.05
CA LEU A 108 -2.89 -5.58 -21.98
C LEU A 108 -2.55 -4.14 -22.38
N ALA A 109 -1.96 -3.36 -21.47
CA ALA A 109 -1.49 -2.01 -21.75
C ALA A 109 -0.37 -2.03 -22.78
N SER A 110 0.60 -2.95 -22.64
CA SER A 110 1.66 -3.15 -23.63
C SER A 110 1.14 -3.69 -24.97
N LEU A 111 0.22 -4.66 -24.96
CA LEU A 111 -0.30 -5.29 -26.19
C LEU A 111 -1.13 -4.35 -27.07
N TYR A 112 -1.85 -3.41 -26.45
CA TYR A 112 -2.76 -2.50 -27.14
C TYR A 112 -2.33 -1.04 -27.04
N GLU A 113 -1.10 -0.79 -26.59
CA GLU A 113 -0.48 0.54 -26.50
C GLU A 113 -1.35 1.56 -25.74
N VAL A 114 -1.92 1.11 -24.63
CA VAL A 114 -2.76 1.97 -23.79
C VAL A 114 -1.85 2.72 -22.81
N LYS A 115 -1.88 4.05 -22.86
CA LYS A 115 -1.06 4.92 -22.00
C LYS A 115 -1.33 4.67 -20.51
N ASP A 116 -2.61 4.57 -20.13
CA ASP A 116 -3.03 4.41 -18.74
C ASP A 116 -3.60 3.03 -18.45
N ALA A 117 -2.93 2.26 -17.58
CA ALA A 117 -3.43 0.96 -17.11
C ALA A 117 -4.76 1.06 -16.33
N ASN A 118 -5.09 2.26 -15.82
CA ASN A 118 -6.33 2.55 -15.11
C ASN A 118 -7.57 2.58 -16.02
N CYS A 119 -7.40 2.78 -17.34
CA CYS A 119 -8.45 2.67 -18.34
C CYS A 119 -8.85 1.22 -18.65
N ILE A 120 -8.07 0.25 -18.16
CA ILE A 120 -8.24 -1.17 -18.44
C ILE A 120 -8.97 -1.85 -17.26
N PHE A 121 -10.10 -2.49 -17.57
CA PHE A 121 -10.91 -3.22 -16.60
C PHE A 121 -10.97 -4.69 -16.98
N VAL A 122 -10.59 -5.54 -16.04
CA VAL A 122 -10.56 -6.99 -16.24
C VAL A 122 -11.35 -7.68 -15.13
N PHE A 123 -12.33 -8.51 -15.49
CA PHE A 123 -13.28 -9.09 -14.53
C PHE A 123 -13.79 -10.47 -14.94
N LYS A 124 -14.49 -11.13 -14.00
CA LYS A 124 -15.13 -12.44 -14.18
C LYS A 124 -14.15 -13.52 -14.68
N PHE A 125 -12.95 -13.56 -14.10
CA PHE A 125 -12.02 -14.66 -14.34
C PHE A 125 -12.51 -15.96 -13.73
N ARG A 126 -12.54 -17.02 -14.53
CA ARG A 126 -12.80 -18.40 -14.11
C ARG A 126 -11.68 -19.30 -14.63
N THR A 127 -11.07 -20.05 -13.73
CA THR A 127 -10.11 -21.11 -14.06
C THR A 127 -10.85 -22.32 -14.62
N HIS A 128 -10.31 -22.93 -15.67
CA HIS A 128 -10.83 -24.22 -16.15
C HIS A 128 -10.44 -25.35 -15.20
N PHE A 129 -11.23 -26.43 -15.23
CA PHE A 129 -10.87 -27.67 -14.56
C PHE A 129 -9.53 -28.20 -15.11
N GLY A 130 -8.67 -28.71 -14.25
CA GLY A 130 -7.30 -29.09 -14.60
C GLY A 130 -6.27 -27.94 -14.59
N GLY A 131 -6.70 -26.69 -14.41
CA GLY A 131 -5.77 -25.54 -14.30
C GLY A 131 -5.13 -25.12 -15.62
N GLY A 132 -4.10 -24.27 -15.56
CA GLY A 132 -3.30 -23.82 -16.72
C GLY A 132 -4.00 -22.87 -17.71
N LYS A 133 -5.33 -22.81 -17.70
CA LYS A 133 -6.13 -21.87 -18.52
C LYS A 133 -7.18 -21.17 -17.67
N SER A 134 -7.39 -19.88 -17.93
CA SER A 134 -8.47 -19.10 -17.34
C SER A 134 -9.14 -18.23 -18.38
N THR A 135 -10.46 -18.04 -18.24
CA THR A 135 -11.25 -17.18 -19.12
C THR A 135 -11.79 -16.00 -18.34
N GLY A 136 -11.78 -14.82 -18.92
CA GLY A 136 -12.31 -13.60 -18.33
C GLY A 136 -12.75 -12.59 -19.38
N PHE A 137 -13.20 -11.43 -18.92
CA PHE A 137 -13.60 -10.32 -19.78
C PHE A 137 -12.64 -9.15 -19.60
N GLY A 138 -12.31 -8.52 -20.72
CA GLY A 138 -11.49 -7.31 -20.78
C GLY A 138 -12.26 -6.16 -21.42
N LEU A 139 -12.16 -4.98 -20.81
CA LEU A 139 -12.65 -3.72 -21.33
C LEU A 139 -11.49 -2.72 -21.32
N ILE A 140 -11.27 -2.07 -22.45
CA ILE A 140 -10.30 -0.98 -22.58
C ILE A 140 -11.10 0.27 -22.97
N TYR A 141 -11.11 1.27 -22.11
CA TYR A 141 -11.70 2.57 -22.42
C TYR A 141 -10.68 3.48 -23.09
N ASP A 142 -11.16 4.38 -23.94
CA ASP A 142 -10.30 5.38 -24.58
C ASP A 142 -9.86 6.45 -23.56
N ASN A 143 -10.76 6.84 -22.65
CA ASN A 143 -10.56 7.88 -21.63
C ASN A 143 -10.98 7.42 -20.22
N LEU A 144 -10.33 7.97 -19.19
CA LEU A 144 -10.68 7.69 -17.78
C LEU A 144 -12.08 8.20 -17.39
N ASP A 145 -12.50 9.34 -17.95
CA ASP A 145 -13.81 9.91 -17.63
C ASP A 145 -14.96 9.07 -18.21
N ALA A 146 -14.76 8.52 -19.41
CA ALA A 146 -15.67 7.56 -20.00
C ALA A 146 -15.77 6.30 -19.13
N ALA A 147 -14.65 5.80 -18.62
CA ALA A 147 -14.64 4.66 -17.71
C ALA A 147 -15.47 4.94 -16.45
N LYS A 148 -15.30 6.10 -15.80
CA LYS A 148 -16.07 6.48 -14.60
C LYS A 148 -17.56 6.63 -14.86
N LYS A 149 -17.95 7.07 -16.07
CA LYS A 149 -19.36 7.27 -16.46
C LYS A 149 -20.08 5.95 -16.73
N TYR A 150 -19.44 5.03 -17.46
CA TYR A 150 -20.09 3.82 -17.95
C TYR A 150 -19.86 2.57 -17.07
N GLU A 151 -18.77 2.51 -16.29
CA GLU A 151 -18.53 1.36 -15.43
C GLU A 151 -19.45 1.35 -14.20
N PRO A 152 -19.99 0.19 -13.81
CA PRO A 152 -20.65 0.04 -12.53
C PRO A 152 -19.74 0.40 -11.36
N LYS A 153 -20.30 1.13 -10.37
CA LYS A 153 -19.56 1.64 -9.20
C LYS A 153 -18.72 0.59 -8.47
N TYR A 154 -19.19 -0.66 -8.36
CA TYR A 154 -18.45 -1.71 -7.64
C TYR A 154 -17.10 -2.06 -8.29
N ARG A 155 -16.94 -1.86 -9.60
CA ARG A 155 -15.66 -2.08 -10.30
C ARG A 155 -14.72 -0.91 -10.10
N LEU A 156 -15.24 0.32 -10.13
CA LEU A 156 -14.48 1.53 -9.82
C LEU A 156 -13.89 1.45 -8.41
N ILE A 157 -14.68 1.01 -7.43
CA ILE A 157 -14.22 0.83 -6.04
C ILE A 157 -13.10 -0.22 -5.95
N ARG A 158 -13.22 -1.36 -6.65
CA ARG A 158 -12.18 -2.40 -6.66
C ARG A 158 -10.88 -1.95 -7.32
N ASN A 159 -10.96 -1.01 -8.27
CA ASN A 159 -9.79 -0.39 -8.90
C ASN A 159 -9.26 0.82 -8.12
N GLY A 160 -9.90 1.24 -7.01
CA GLY A 160 -9.49 2.41 -6.23
C GLY A 160 -9.89 3.77 -6.83
N LEU A 161 -10.71 3.81 -7.89
CA LEU A 161 -11.13 5.04 -8.56
C LEU A 161 -12.34 5.73 -7.90
N ALA A 162 -13.03 5.02 -7.01
CA ALA A 162 -14.19 5.54 -6.28
C ALA A 162 -14.18 5.00 -4.85
N THR A 163 -14.66 5.81 -3.91
CA THR A 163 -14.78 5.39 -2.51
C THR A 163 -16.12 4.68 -2.27
N LYS A 164 -16.08 3.65 -1.41
CA LYS A 164 -17.30 2.94 -0.99
C LYS A 164 -18.06 3.79 0.01
N VAL A 165 -19.34 4.01 -0.25
CA VAL A 165 -20.23 4.65 0.73
C VAL A 165 -20.73 3.60 1.71
N GLU A 166 -20.28 3.69 2.96
CA GLU A 166 -20.68 2.76 4.02
C GLU A 166 -21.93 3.28 4.74
N LYS A 167 -23.09 2.75 4.34
CA LYS A 167 -24.37 3.06 4.99
C LYS A 167 -25.20 1.79 5.13
N SER A 168 -25.71 1.54 6.34
CA SER A 168 -26.61 0.42 6.59
C SER A 168 -28.01 0.69 6.01
N ARG A 169 -28.56 -0.30 5.30
CA ARG A 169 -29.92 -0.23 4.75
C ARG A 169 -30.98 -0.05 5.85
N LYS A 170 -30.75 -0.65 7.03
CA LYS A 170 -31.62 -0.54 8.20
C LYS A 170 -31.71 0.91 8.68
N GLN A 171 -30.56 1.53 8.96
CA GLN A 171 -30.49 2.92 9.43
C GLN A 171 -31.12 3.91 8.44
N MET A 172 -30.94 3.71 7.13
CA MET A 172 -31.55 4.55 6.10
C MET A 172 -33.08 4.43 6.08
N LYS A 173 -33.61 3.21 6.21
CA LYS A 173 -35.06 2.97 6.25
C LYS A 173 -35.70 3.53 7.53
N GLU A 174 -35.06 3.32 8.69
CA GLU A 174 -35.53 3.87 9.96
C GLU A 174 -35.50 5.40 9.97
N ARG A 175 -34.45 6.03 9.42
CA ARG A 175 -34.39 7.49 9.23
C ARG A 175 -35.51 7.98 8.33
N LYS A 176 -35.78 7.31 7.21
CA LYS A 176 -36.88 7.65 6.30
C LYS A 176 -38.24 7.58 7.01
N ASN A 177 -38.49 6.53 7.80
CA ASN A 177 -39.75 6.36 8.52
C ASN A 177 -39.93 7.41 9.64
N ARG A 178 -38.86 7.77 10.36
CA ARG A 178 -38.90 8.88 11.33
C ARG A 178 -39.17 10.23 10.66
N ALA A 179 -38.52 10.51 9.54
CA ALA A 179 -38.68 11.75 8.80
C ALA A 179 -40.09 11.93 8.18
N LYS A 180 -40.84 10.85 7.95
CA LYS A 180 -42.23 10.92 7.48
C LYS A 180 -43.21 11.43 8.55
N LYS A 181 -42.89 11.27 9.85
CA LYS A 181 -43.77 11.68 10.97
C LYS A 181 -43.77 13.19 11.22
N ILE A 182 -42.76 13.90 10.73
CA ILE A 182 -42.52 15.34 10.98
C ILE A 182 -42.79 16.17 9.72
N ARG A 183 -43.44 17.33 9.89
CA ARG A 183 -43.85 18.24 8.82
C ARG A 183 -43.15 19.61 8.92
N GLY A 184 -43.09 20.33 7.81
CA GLY A 184 -42.53 21.69 7.73
C GLY A 184 -41.04 21.76 8.13
N VAL A 185 -40.62 22.92 8.65
CA VAL A 185 -39.23 23.23 9.05
C VAL A 185 -38.65 22.23 10.08
N LYS A 186 -39.50 21.52 10.82
CA LYS A 186 -39.05 20.51 11.79
C LYS A 186 -38.41 19.28 11.13
N LYS A 187 -38.66 19.02 9.84
CA LYS A 187 -38.13 17.86 9.09
C LYS A 187 -36.64 17.98 8.77
N THR A 188 -36.17 19.18 8.42
CA THR A 188 -34.75 19.46 8.16
C THR A 188 -33.96 19.48 9.48
N LYS A 189 -34.49 20.14 10.51
CA LYS A 189 -33.85 20.23 11.84
C LYS A 189 -33.64 18.89 12.55
N ALA A 190 -34.47 17.88 12.28
CA ALA A 190 -34.33 16.55 12.88
C ALA A 190 -33.06 15.79 12.43
N GLY A 191 -32.47 16.17 11.29
CA GLY A 191 -31.18 15.64 10.85
C GLY A 191 -29.98 16.32 11.53
N ASP A 192 -30.13 17.61 11.87
CA ASP A 192 -29.05 18.44 12.42
C ASP A 192 -28.82 18.23 13.92
N ALA A 193 -29.86 17.88 14.67
CA ALA A 193 -29.73 17.54 16.10
C ALA A 193 -28.79 16.35 16.35
N ALA A 194 -28.65 15.44 15.38
CA ALA A 194 -27.72 14.30 15.46
C ALA A 194 -26.29 14.63 14.99
N LYS A 195 -26.06 15.79 14.37
CA LYS A 195 -24.72 16.28 13.94
C LYS A 195 -24.07 17.21 14.96
N LYS A 196 -24.81 17.68 15.96
CA LYS A 196 -24.36 18.62 17.00
C LYS A 196 -23.71 17.93 18.22
N LYS A 197 -23.39 16.65 18.11
CA LYS A 197 -22.64 15.86 19.09
C LYS A 197 -21.45 15.22 18.40
#